data_AF-A0A533XLH6-F1
#
_entry.id   AF-A0A533XLH6-F1
#
_cell.length_a   1.000
_cell.length_b   1.000
_cell.length_c   1.000
_cell.angle_alpha   90.00
_cell.angle_beta   90.00
_cell.angle_gamma   90.00
#
_symmetry.space_group_name_H-M   'P 1'
#
loop_
_entity.id
_entity.type
_entity.pdbx_description
1 polymer ?
#
loop_
_entity_poly.entity_id
_entity_poly.type
_entity_poly.pdbx_seq_one_letter_code
_entity_poly.pdbx_strand_id
1 'polypeptide(L)'
;MRALSLLPDAGRFLATAVEACRVNVQTVFEAIACETTYPGCYFPESNFNQLVLKAIFTGVALQRIVGLSDRVTPALKEMVSDHIRERTAAGRPVHEDVALIMNL
;
A
#
# COMPACT_ATOMS: atom_id res chain seq x y z
N MET A 1 -8.30 -6.09 12.71
CA MET A 1 -7.56 -5.90 13.99
C MET A 1 -6.72 -4.64 13.85
N ARG A 2 -7.23 -3.47 14.30
CA ARG A 2 -6.62 -2.13 14.09
C ARG A 2 -5.67 -1.72 15.24
N ALA A 3 -5.09 -2.68 15.95
CA ALA A 3 -4.47 -2.47 17.25
C ALA A 3 -3.00 -2.02 17.20
N LEU A 4 -2.29 -2.25 16.09
CA LEU A 4 -0.82 -2.08 16.05
C LEU A 4 -0.36 -0.64 16.33
N SER A 5 -1.07 0.36 15.82
CA SER A 5 -0.76 1.79 16.07
C SER A 5 -1.02 2.26 17.50
N LEU A 6 -1.79 1.48 18.27
CA LEU A 6 -2.21 1.82 19.62
C LEU A 6 -1.38 1.08 20.69
N LEU A 7 -0.46 0.20 20.28
CA LEU A 7 0.40 -0.52 21.21
C LEU A 7 1.59 0.36 21.61
N PRO A 8 2.00 0.35 22.89
CA PRO A 8 3.27 0.93 23.29
C PRO A 8 4.41 0.27 22.49
N ASP A 9 5.32 1.09 21.98
CA ASP A 9 6.42 0.67 21.11
C ASP A 9 5.95 -0.02 19.80
N ALA A 10 5.01 0.60 19.09
CA ALA A 10 4.43 0.09 17.85
C ALA A 10 5.48 -0.26 16.77
N GLY A 11 6.65 0.40 16.78
CA GLY A 11 7.76 0.15 15.86
C GLY A 11 8.31 -1.27 15.90
N ARG A 12 8.26 -1.94 17.07
CA ARG A 12 8.75 -3.33 17.22
C ARG A 12 7.99 -4.35 16.36
N PHE A 13 6.77 -4.01 15.93
CA PHE A 13 5.94 -4.89 15.12
C PHE A 13 6.18 -4.74 13.61
N LEU A 14 7.13 -3.90 13.18
CA LEU A 14 7.34 -3.61 11.76
C LEU A 14 7.56 -4.89 10.94
N ALA A 15 8.46 -5.76 11.39
CA ALA A 15 8.75 -7.01 10.70
C ALA A 15 7.49 -7.90 10.56
N THR A 16 6.71 -8.02 11.63
CA THR A 16 5.46 -8.79 11.64
C THR A 16 4.41 -8.17 10.71
N ALA A 17 4.26 -6.85 10.72
CA ALA A 17 3.31 -6.14 9.87
C ALA A 17 3.68 -6.25 8.39
N VAL A 18 4.97 -6.14 8.05
CA VAL A 18 5.47 -6.34 6.69
C VAL A 18 5.20 -7.77 6.22
N GLU A 19 5.52 -8.78 7.03
CA GLU A 19 5.28 -10.18 6.65
C GLU A 19 3.78 -10.50 6.55
N ALA A 20 2.94 -9.95 7.43
CA ALA A 20 1.49 -10.07 7.33
C ALA A 20 0.92 -9.39 6.06
N CYS A 21 1.57 -8.34 5.55
CA CYS A 21 1.23 -7.79 4.23
C CYS A 21 1.62 -8.70 3.07
N ARG A 22 2.46 -9.73 3.25
CA ARG A 22 2.84 -10.67 2.19
C ARG A 22 1.88 -11.85 2.06
N VAL A 23 1.13 -12.17 3.11
CA VAL A 23 0.13 -13.24 3.05
C VAL A 23 -1.09 -12.82 2.21
N ASN A 24 -1.70 -13.78 1.49
CA ASN A 24 -2.87 -13.53 0.65
C ASN A 24 -4.19 -13.59 1.43
N VAL A 25 -4.27 -12.83 2.53
CA VAL A 25 -5.48 -12.73 3.36
C VAL A 25 -5.92 -11.26 3.39
N GLN A 26 -6.95 -10.94 2.60
CA GLN A 26 -7.39 -9.56 2.37
C GLN A 26 -7.74 -8.82 3.68
N THR A 27 -8.45 -9.48 4.59
CA THR A 27 -8.84 -8.87 5.88
C THR A 27 -7.64 -8.52 6.77
N VAL A 28 -6.57 -9.31 6.72
CA VAL A 28 -5.33 -9.04 7.46
C VAL A 28 -4.58 -7.88 6.81
N PHE A 29 -4.50 -7.89 5.48
CA PHE A 29 -3.88 -6.81 4.72
C PHE A 29 -4.57 -5.46 4.98
N GLU A 30 -5.90 -5.39 4.82
CA GLU A 30 -6.66 -4.16 5.08
C GLU A 30 -6.55 -3.68 6.52
N ALA A 31 -6.46 -4.59 7.50
CA ALA A 31 -6.28 -4.22 8.90
C ALA A 31 -4.94 -3.52 9.18
N ILE A 32 -3.93 -3.75 8.34
CA ILE A 32 -2.60 -3.13 8.43
C ILE A 32 -2.51 -1.90 7.54
N ALA A 33 -3.09 -1.95 6.34
CA ALA A 33 -2.96 -0.92 5.31
C ALA A 33 -3.96 0.23 5.46
N CYS A 34 -5.17 -0.04 5.94
CA CYS A 34 -6.30 0.90 5.85
C CYS A 34 -6.67 1.54 7.19
N GLU A 35 -7.05 2.81 7.14
CA GLU A 35 -7.59 3.59 8.26
C GLU A 35 -6.66 3.59 9.49
N THR A 36 -5.37 3.55 9.24
CA THR A 36 -4.32 3.50 10.26
C THR A 36 -3.09 4.24 9.79
N THR A 37 -2.45 4.99 10.68
CA THR A 37 -1.19 5.69 10.42
C THR A 37 0.02 4.76 10.40
N TYR A 38 -0.14 3.48 10.77
CA TYR A 38 0.98 2.55 10.99
C TYR A 38 1.95 2.46 9.81
N PRO A 39 1.50 2.17 8.57
CA PRO A 39 2.43 2.04 7.46
C PRO A 39 3.07 3.39 7.12
N GLY A 40 2.31 4.48 7.17
CA GLY A 40 2.82 5.83 6.93
C GLY A 40 3.96 6.20 7.89
N CYS A 41 3.81 5.86 9.17
CA CYS A 41 4.79 6.19 10.21
C CYS A 41 6.00 5.23 10.26
N TYR A 42 5.78 3.93 10.04
CA TYR A 42 6.79 2.91 10.36
C TYR A 42 7.35 2.16 9.16
N PHE A 43 6.65 2.07 8.03
CA PHE A 43 7.17 1.32 6.89
C PHE A 43 8.32 2.08 6.22
N PRO A 44 9.45 1.41 5.96
CA PRO A 44 10.43 1.91 4.99
C PRO A 44 9.75 2.15 3.64
N GLU A 45 10.30 3.08 2.84
CA GLU A 45 9.71 3.47 1.56
C GLU A 45 9.41 2.26 0.65
N SER A 46 10.35 1.34 0.51
CA SER A 46 10.16 0.15 -0.32
C SER A 46 8.99 -0.72 0.14
N ASN A 47 8.83 -0.92 1.45
CA ASN A 47 7.71 -1.68 2.01
C ASN A 47 6.38 -0.95 1.84
N PHE A 48 6.37 0.38 1.99
CA PHE A 48 5.19 1.20 1.75
C PHE A 48 4.76 1.13 0.28
N ASN A 49 5.71 1.24 -0.65
CA ASN A 49 5.43 1.14 -2.09
C ASN A 49 4.85 -0.22 -2.47
N GLN A 50 5.39 -1.31 -1.90
CA GLN A 50 4.85 -2.66 -2.09
C GLN A 50 3.45 -2.83 -1.51
N LEU A 51 3.17 -2.21 -0.36
CA LEU A 51 1.83 -2.18 0.22
C LEU A 51 0.84 -1.46 -0.72
N VAL A 52 1.22 -0.31 -1.29
CA VAL A 52 0.38 0.43 -2.25
C VAL A 52 0.14 -0.39 -3.52
N LEU A 53 1.18 -1.00 -4.10
CA LEU A 53 1.01 -1.89 -5.25
C LEU A 53 0.05 -3.04 -4.95
N LYS A 54 0.20 -3.69 -3.78
CA LYS A 54 -0.69 -4.76 -3.38
C LYS A 54 -2.14 -4.27 -3.25
N ALA A 55 -2.36 -3.07 -2.72
CA ALA A 55 -3.70 -2.49 -2.65
C ALA A 55 -4.33 -2.33 -4.04
N ILE A 56 -3.57 -1.82 -5.02
CA ILE A 56 -4.00 -1.72 -6.43
C ILE A 56 -4.35 -3.12 -6.99
N PHE A 57 -3.49 -4.11 -6.77
CA PHE A 57 -3.72 -5.48 -7.26
C PHE A 57 -4.93 -6.17 -6.64
N THR A 58 -5.23 -5.86 -5.37
CA THR A 58 -6.30 -6.50 -4.60
C THR A 58 -7.61 -5.70 -4.60
N GLY A 59 -7.66 -4.55 -5.29
CA GLY A 59 -8.84 -3.70 -5.37
C GLY A 59 -9.16 -2.97 -4.06
N VAL A 60 -8.15 -2.76 -3.20
CA VAL A 60 -8.31 -1.98 -1.98
C VAL A 60 -8.20 -0.50 -2.33
N ALA A 61 -9.28 0.23 -2.07
CA ALA A 61 -9.37 1.68 -2.30
C ALA A 61 -8.22 2.44 -1.63
N LEU A 62 -7.39 3.12 -2.43
CA LEU A 62 -6.17 3.79 -1.96
C LEU A 62 -6.43 4.95 -1.01
N GLN A 63 -7.61 5.55 -1.07
CA GLN A 63 -8.06 6.62 -0.19
C GLN A 63 -8.15 6.14 1.28
N ARG A 64 -8.20 4.83 1.51
CA ARG A 64 -8.16 4.23 2.85
C ARG A 64 -6.74 4.18 3.43
N ILE A 65 -5.69 4.36 2.62
CA ILE A 65 -4.29 4.33 3.07
C ILE A 65 -3.90 5.71 3.58
N VAL A 66 -3.75 5.82 4.90
CA VAL A 66 -3.44 7.10 5.55
C VAL A 66 -1.99 7.50 5.27
N GLY A 67 -1.78 8.78 4.93
CA GLY A 67 -0.47 9.35 4.61
C GLY A 67 0.02 9.05 3.19
N LEU A 68 -0.81 8.49 2.31
CA LEU A 68 -0.42 8.17 0.93
C LEU A 68 0.11 9.38 0.17
N SER A 69 -0.60 10.52 0.20
CA SER A 69 -0.21 11.76 -0.50
C SER A 69 1.21 12.20 -0.15
N ASP A 70 1.58 12.09 1.13
CA ASP A 70 2.86 12.56 1.63
C ASP A 70 4.01 11.59 1.34
N ARG A 71 3.66 10.36 0.91
CA ARG A 71 4.60 9.27 0.65
C ARG A 71 4.62 8.84 -0.82
N VAL A 72 3.97 9.58 -1.72
CA VAL A 72 4.14 9.38 -3.15
C VAL A 72 5.53 9.84 -3.55
N THR A 73 6.39 8.89 -3.94
CA THR A 73 7.74 9.15 -4.43
C THR A 73 7.84 8.87 -5.93
N PRO A 74 8.87 9.40 -6.63
CA PRO A 74 9.13 9.03 -8.02
C PRO A 74 9.26 7.52 -8.22
N ALA A 75 9.86 6.80 -7.26
CA ALA A 75 9.98 5.35 -7.29
C ALA A 75 8.60 4.67 -7.25
N LEU A 76 7.66 5.15 -6.43
CA LEU A 76 6.30 4.64 -6.42
C LEU A 76 5.59 4.88 -7.76
N LYS A 77 5.73 6.09 -8.33
CA LYS A 77 5.13 6.41 -9.64
C LYS A 77 5.70 5.53 -10.75
N GLU A 78 7.00 5.25 -10.73
CA GLU A 78 7.64 4.34 -11.68
C GLU A 78 7.08 2.91 -11.56
N MET A 79 7.02 2.37 -10.34
CA MET A 79 6.43 1.05 -10.06
C MET A 79 4.97 0.95 -10.54
N VAL A 80 4.18 1.99 -10.32
CA VAL A 80 2.79 2.06 -10.80
C VAL A 80 2.74 2.19 -12.32
N SER A 81 3.64 2.94 -12.94
CA SER A 81 3.74 3.07 -14.39
C SER A 81 4.08 1.72 -15.06
N ASP A 82 5.00 0.96 -14.49
CA ASP A 82 5.31 -0.40 -14.96
C ASP A 82 4.10 -1.32 -14.87
N HIS A 83 3.35 -1.24 -13.77
CA HIS A 83 2.09 -1.97 -13.64
C HIS A 83 1.07 -1.59 -14.74
N ILE A 84 0.90 -0.30 -15.05
CA ILE A 84 0.03 0.16 -16.15
C ILE A 84 0.46 -0.46 -17.47
N ARG A 85 1.77 -0.42 -17.78
CA ARG A 85 2.33 -0.97 -19.02
C ARG A 85 2.04 -2.47 -19.11
N GLU A 86 2.27 -3.21 -18.05
CA GLU A 86 2.02 -4.66 -17.99
C GLU A 86 0.53 -4.99 -18.20
N ARG A 87 -0.37 -4.24 -17.55
CA ARG A 87 -1.83 -4.42 -17.71
C ARG A 87 -2.29 -4.12 -19.13
N THR A 88 -1.82 -3.01 -19.69
CA THR A 88 -2.16 -2.55 -21.04
C THR A 88 -1.66 -3.53 -22.10
N ALA A 89 -0.42 -3.99 -21.98
CA ALA A 89 0.16 -4.99 -22.88
C ALA A 89 -0.60 -6.33 -22.85
N ALA A 90 -1.17 -6.68 -21.70
CA ALA A 90 -2.02 -7.85 -21.54
C ALA A 90 -3.50 -7.63 -21.96
N GLY A 91 -3.85 -6.44 -22.47
CA GLY A 91 -5.23 -6.10 -22.85
C GLY A 91 -6.20 -6.03 -21.66
N ARG A 92 -5.69 -5.84 -20.43
CA ARG A 92 -6.48 -5.80 -19.21
C ARG A 92 -6.74 -4.34 -18.79
N PRO A 93 -7.92 -4.00 -18.26
CA PRO A 93 -8.21 -2.64 -17.82
C PRO A 93 -7.31 -2.20 -16.66
N VAL A 94 -7.03 -0.90 -16.61
CA VAL A 94 -6.28 -0.22 -15.55
C VAL A 94 -7.28 0.39 -14.56
N HIS A 95 -7.07 0.19 -13.26
CA HIS A 95 -7.96 0.69 -12.22
C HIS A 95 -7.82 2.22 -12.03
N GLU A 96 -8.89 2.91 -11.64
CA GLU A 96 -8.90 4.37 -11.45
C GLU A 96 -7.92 4.85 -10.37
N ASP A 97 -7.72 4.03 -9.33
CA ASP A 97 -6.77 4.30 -8.24
C ASP A 97 -5.33 4.47 -8.74
N VAL A 98 -5.00 3.91 -9.90
CA VAL A 98 -3.69 4.11 -10.52
C VAL A 98 -3.52 5.56 -10.99
N ALA A 99 -4.58 6.17 -11.52
CA ALA A 99 -4.57 7.57 -11.91
C ALA A 99 -4.42 8.50 -10.69
N LEU A 100 -4.95 8.11 -9.52
CA LEU A 100 -4.79 8.86 -8.28
C LEU A 100 -3.31 9.04 -7.92
N ILE A 101 -2.50 7.97 -7.98
CA ILE A 101 -1.05 8.04 -7.67
C ILE A 101 -0.30 8.95 -8.65
N MET A 102 -0.69 8.96 -9.92
CA MET A 102 0.00 9.76 -10.94
C MET A 102 -0.25 11.27 -10.76
N ASN A 103 -1.38 11.64 -10.16
CA ASN A 103 -1.82 13.03 -9.96
C ASN A 103 -1.38 13.63 -8.61
N LEU A 104 -0.93 12.81 -7.67
CA LEU A 104 -0.34 13.22 -6.38
C LEU A 104 1.16 13.52 -6.55
#